data_AF-A0A402CZ04-F1
#
_entry.id   AF-A0A402CZ04-F1
#
_cell.length_a   1.000
_cell.length_b   1.000
_cell.length_c   1.000
_cell.angle_alpha   90.00
_cell.angle_beta   90.00
_cell.angle_gamma   90.00
#
_symmetry.space_group_name_H-M   'P 1'
#
loop_
_entity.id
_entity.type
_entity.pdbx_description
1 polymer ?
#
loop_
_entity_poly.entity_id
_entity_poly.type
_entity_poly.pdbx_seq_one_letter_code
_entity_poly.pdbx_strand_id
1 'polypeptide(L)'
;MKPLFQPLLHLFSPLAPLERALLGALDEALPGEAGSIFRDQVRAINHVQRSPGYREIRLYTRAHGKTTRNAGPCFPLQDDDYHLATIRFTIPGRSGSWKARFDCVKGSLFAIDVTPSPQDICRHGAIHVSKVDIANDPMMSRTAR
;
A
#
# COMPACT_ATOMS: atom_id res chain seq x y z
N MET A 1 1.28 27.58 -9.89
CA MET A 1 0.19 26.85 -9.21
C MET A 1 -0.39 25.86 -10.20
N LYS A 2 -0.25 24.55 -9.97
CA LYS A 2 -0.88 23.52 -10.81
C LYS A 2 -2.25 23.19 -10.20
N PRO A 3 -3.34 23.12 -10.99
CA PRO A 3 -4.68 22.90 -10.45
C PRO A 3 -4.80 21.46 -9.93
N LEU A 4 -5.41 21.34 -8.75
CA LEU A 4 -5.66 20.11 -8.02
C LEU A 4 -6.94 19.45 -8.57
N PHE A 5 -6.90 18.94 -9.80
CA PHE A 5 -7.96 18.08 -10.32
C PHE A 5 -7.64 16.64 -9.93
N GLN A 6 -8.07 16.22 -8.74
CA GLN A 6 -8.23 14.80 -8.43
C GLN A 6 -9.58 14.36 -9.00
N PRO A 7 -9.62 13.42 -9.97
CA PRO A 7 -10.89 12.98 -10.54
C PRO A 7 -11.73 12.24 -9.48
N LEU A 8 -13.05 12.40 -9.61
CA LEU A 8 -14.17 11.88 -8.79
C LEU A 8 -14.20 10.36 -8.49
N LEU A 9 -13.12 9.61 -8.72
CA LEU A 9 -13.00 8.18 -8.41
C LEU A 9 -12.91 7.87 -6.90
N HIS A 10 -12.81 8.91 -6.05
CA HIS A 10 -12.64 8.75 -4.61
C HIS A 10 -13.90 8.29 -3.86
N LEU A 11 -15.10 8.35 -4.47
CA LEU A 11 -16.36 8.08 -3.77
C LEU A 11 -16.61 6.58 -3.48
N PHE A 12 -15.88 5.65 -4.10
CA PHE A 12 -16.08 4.20 -3.90
C PHE A 12 -14.78 3.43 -3.61
N SER A 13 -13.71 4.11 -3.18
CA SER A 13 -12.49 3.41 -2.80
C SER A 13 -12.73 2.58 -1.53
N PRO A 14 -12.43 1.26 -1.53
CA PRO A 14 -12.59 0.40 -0.35
C PRO A 14 -11.54 0.71 0.74
N LEU A 15 -10.57 1.58 0.44
CA LEU A 15 -9.48 1.94 1.32
C LEU A 15 -9.94 2.91 2.41
N ALA A 16 -9.57 2.62 3.65
CA ALA A 16 -9.75 3.50 4.79
C ALA A 16 -8.81 4.73 4.69
N PRO A 17 -9.09 5.83 5.40
CA PRO A 17 -8.25 7.03 5.35
C PRO A 17 -6.76 6.78 5.64
N LEU A 18 -6.45 5.97 6.66
CA LEU A 18 -5.07 5.65 7.00
C LEU A 18 -4.37 4.86 5.89
N GLU A 19 -5.07 3.89 5.30
CA GLU A 19 -4.57 3.06 4.20
C GLU A 19 -4.22 3.94 2.99
N ARG A 20 -5.08 4.90 2.64
CA ARG A 20 -4.81 5.84 1.54
C ARG A 20 -3.59 6.71 1.82
N ALA A 21 -3.47 7.23 3.04
CA ALA A 21 -2.33 8.07 3.42
C ALA A 21 -1.01 7.30 3.34
N LEU A 22 -1.02 6.05 3.82
CA LEU A 22 0.12 5.14 3.77
C LEU A 22 0.51 4.76 2.33
N LEU A 23 -0.47 4.43 1.49
CA LEU A 23 -0.24 4.12 0.09
C LEU A 23 0.27 5.34 -0.69
N GLY A 24 -0.28 6.53 -0.42
CA GLY A 24 0.20 7.78 -1.02
C GLY A 24 1.66 8.08 -0.64
N ALA A 25 2.01 7.91 0.63
CA ALA A 25 3.39 8.07 1.07
C ALA A 25 4.36 7.07 0.43
N LEU A 26 3.91 5.84 0.14
CA LEU A 26 4.72 4.86 -0.58
C LEU A 26 4.86 5.20 -2.07
N ASP A 27 3.79 5.67 -2.72
CA ASP A 27 3.82 6.14 -4.12
C ASP A 27 4.87 7.25 -4.31
N GLU A 28 4.89 8.23 -3.41
CA GLU A 28 5.86 9.34 -3.44
C GLU A 28 7.32 8.85 -3.28
N ALA A 29 7.54 7.72 -2.61
CA ALA A 29 8.85 7.15 -2.38
C ALA A 29 9.34 6.21 -3.50
N LEU A 30 8.46 5.79 -4.41
CA LEU A 30 8.79 4.87 -5.51
C LEU A 30 9.03 5.67 -6.81
N PRO A 31 10.29 5.80 -7.28
CA PRO A 31 10.58 6.58 -8.47
C PRO A 31 10.23 5.83 -9.77
N GLY A 32 10.04 6.60 -10.84
CA GLY A 32 10.00 6.10 -12.20
C GLY A 32 8.94 5.02 -12.46
N GLU A 33 9.35 3.94 -13.10
CA GLU A 33 8.49 2.82 -13.50
C GLU A 33 7.88 2.10 -12.29
N ALA A 34 8.64 1.92 -11.20
CA ALA A 34 8.13 1.31 -9.97
C ALA A 34 6.91 2.07 -9.42
N GLY A 35 6.99 3.41 -9.37
CA GLY A 35 5.84 4.24 -8.97
C GLY A 35 4.65 4.10 -9.92
N SER A 36 4.89 3.97 -11.23
CA SER A 36 3.81 3.76 -12.20
C SER A 36 3.09 2.43 -11.98
N ILE A 37 3.84 1.34 -11.87
CA ILE A 37 3.30 0.00 -11.59
C ILE A 37 2.52 0.02 -10.27
N PHE A 38 3.10 0.63 -9.23
CA PHE A 38 2.46 0.75 -7.93
C PHE A 38 1.10 1.48 -8.01
N ARG A 39 1.03 2.64 -8.68
CA ARG A 39 -0.23 3.37 -8.85
C ARG A 39 -1.29 2.56 -9.57
N ASP A 40 -0.91 1.82 -10.60
CA ASP A 40 -1.84 0.99 -11.35
C ASP A 40 -2.35 -0.18 -10.50
N GLN A 41 -1.48 -0.82 -9.71
CA GLN A 41 -1.89 -1.82 -8.73
C GLN A 41 -2.86 -1.23 -7.69
N VAL A 42 -2.54 -0.07 -7.12
CA VAL A 42 -3.40 0.59 -6.11
C VAL A 42 -4.76 0.95 -6.69
N ARG A 43 -4.82 1.44 -7.93
CA ARG A 43 -6.09 1.72 -8.63
C ARG A 43 -6.94 0.48 -8.87
N ALA A 44 -6.29 -0.68 -9.05
CA ALA A 44 -6.98 -1.95 -9.25
C ALA A 44 -7.56 -2.54 -7.95
N ILE A 45 -7.20 -2.01 -6.77
CA ILE A 45 -7.74 -2.49 -5.49
C ILE A 45 -9.23 -2.13 -5.39
N ASN A 46 -10.08 -3.15 -5.36
CA ASN A 46 -11.52 -3.00 -5.19
C ASN A 46 -12.08 -3.81 -4.01
N HIS A 47 -11.22 -4.55 -3.29
CA HIS A 47 -11.59 -5.27 -2.09
C HIS A 47 -10.47 -5.23 -1.05
N VAL A 48 -10.83 -4.95 0.20
CA VAL A 48 -9.89 -4.87 1.33
C VAL A 48 -10.41 -5.74 2.47
N GLN A 49 -9.60 -6.68 2.93
CA GLN A 49 -9.88 -7.49 4.11
C GLN A 49 -8.98 -7.04 5.25
N ARG A 50 -9.55 -6.88 6.44
CA ARG A 50 -8.85 -6.35 7.61
C ARG A 50 -8.93 -7.38 8.72
N SER A 51 -7.79 -7.76 9.28
CA SER A 51 -7.76 -8.71 10.40
C SER A 51 -8.40 -8.09 11.65
N PRO A 52 -8.82 -8.90 12.64
CA PRO A 52 -9.17 -8.38 13.96
C PRO A 52 -8.07 -7.47 14.51
N GLY A 53 -8.48 -6.33 15.09
CA GLY A 53 -7.55 -5.31 15.56
C GLY A 53 -6.76 -4.60 14.46
N TYR A 54 -7.14 -4.71 13.18
CA TYR A 54 -6.51 -4.01 12.06
C TYR A 54 -4.98 -4.23 11.92
N ARG A 55 -4.45 -5.34 12.47
CA ARG A 55 -3.01 -5.60 12.45
C ARG A 55 -2.49 -5.84 11.02
N GLU A 56 -3.28 -6.55 10.22
CA GLU A 56 -2.99 -6.85 8.82
C GLU A 56 -4.14 -6.39 7.93
N ILE A 57 -3.81 -5.70 6.86
CA ILE A 57 -4.73 -5.17 5.86
C ILE A 57 -4.36 -5.81 4.53
N ARG A 58 -5.19 -6.72 4.04
CA ARG A 58 -4.99 -7.42 2.77
C ARG A 58 -5.73 -6.73 1.65
N LEU A 59 -5.03 -6.50 0.56
CA LEU A 59 -5.44 -5.73 -0.60
C LEU A 59 -5.69 -6.69 -1.76
N TYR A 60 -6.86 -6.57 -2.38
CA TYR A 60 -7.27 -7.47 -3.45
C TYR A 60 -7.89 -6.70 -4.61
N THR A 61 -7.65 -7.24 -5.80
CA THR A 61 -8.48 -7.01 -6.97
C THR A 61 -9.42 -8.20 -7.15
N ARG A 62 -10.71 -7.93 -7.31
CA ARG A 62 -11.73 -8.92 -7.65
C ARG A 62 -12.30 -8.65 -9.03
N ALA A 63 -12.42 -9.69 -9.85
CA ALA A 63 -13.16 -9.67 -11.11
C ALA A 63 -14.24 -10.77 -11.06
N HIS A 64 -15.48 -10.42 -11.40
CA HIS A 64 -16.62 -11.36 -11.35
C HIS A 64 -16.75 -12.10 -10.00
N GLY A 65 -16.53 -11.38 -8.89
CA GLY A 65 -16.63 -11.94 -7.53
C GLY A 65 -15.43 -12.81 -7.08
N LYS A 66 -14.46 -13.08 -7.96
CA LYS A 66 -13.26 -13.87 -7.65
C LYS A 66 -12.04 -12.97 -7.49
N THR A 67 -11.17 -13.29 -6.53
CA THR A 67 -9.87 -12.61 -6.39
C THR A 67 -8.98 -12.93 -7.59
N THR A 68 -8.48 -11.89 -8.25
CA THR A 68 -7.55 -11.99 -9.38
C THR A 68 -6.25 -11.35 -8.97
N ARG A 69 -5.19 -12.14 -8.82
CA ARG A 69 -3.86 -11.64 -8.37
C ARG A 69 -3.09 -10.88 -9.45
N ASN A 70 -3.43 -11.09 -10.73
CA ASN A 70 -2.70 -10.56 -11.89
C ASN A 70 -3.61 -9.71 -12.79
N ALA A 71 -4.50 -8.90 -12.20
CA ALA A 71 -5.42 -8.06 -12.97
C ALA A 71 -4.75 -6.80 -13.57
N GLY A 72 -3.48 -6.55 -13.26
CA GLY A 72 -2.72 -5.37 -13.68
C GLY A 72 -1.21 -5.63 -13.75
N PRO A 73 -0.41 -4.59 -13.99
CA PRO A 73 1.04 -4.71 -14.09
C PRO A 73 1.63 -5.19 -12.75
N CYS A 74 2.55 -6.14 -12.83
CA CYS A 74 3.29 -6.68 -11.68
C CYS A 74 4.70 -6.09 -11.67
N PHE A 75 5.28 -5.93 -10.48
CA PHE A 75 6.69 -5.63 -10.36
C PHE A 75 7.54 -6.76 -10.98
N PRO A 76 8.71 -6.43 -11.57
CA PRO A 76 9.64 -7.44 -12.10
C PRO A 76 10.14 -8.45 -11.04
N LEU A 77 10.29 -8.02 -9.79
CA LEU A 77 10.57 -8.94 -8.69
C LEU A 77 9.33 -9.80 -8.38
N GLN A 78 9.36 -11.07 -8.79
CA GLN A 78 8.22 -12.00 -8.72
C GLN A 78 8.40 -13.12 -7.68
N ASP A 79 9.15 -12.88 -6.60
CA ASP A 79 9.26 -13.81 -5.48
C ASP A 79 7.87 -14.12 -4.89
N ASP A 80 7.68 -15.34 -4.35
CA ASP A 80 6.39 -15.79 -3.82
C ASP A 80 5.84 -14.84 -2.76
N ASP A 81 6.71 -14.34 -1.87
CA ASP A 81 6.45 -13.22 -0.97
C ASP A 81 7.73 -12.41 -0.74
N TYR A 82 7.61 -11.09 -0.68
CA TYR A 82 8.73 -10.23 -0.30
C TYR A 82 8.27 -8.94 0.37
N HIS A 83 9.14 -8.45 1.25
CA HIS A 83 8.95 -7.15 1.89
C HIS A 83 9.34 -6.03 0.93
N LEU A 84 8.39 -5.19 0.54
CA LEU A 84 8.66 -4.06 -0.34
C LEU A 84 9.26 -2.89 0.44
N ALA A 85 8.54 -2.40 1.44
CA ALA A 85 8.91 -1.15 2.13
C ALA A 85 8.33 -1.05 3.53
N THR A 86 8.98 -0.26 4.37
CA THR A 86 8.51 0.10 5.71
C THR A 86 8.35 1.62 5.83
N ILE A 87 7.19 2.08 6.29
CA ILE A 87 6.92 3.47 6.64
C ILE A 87 6.84 3.62 8.14
N ARG A 88 7.59 4.57 8.71
CA ARG A 88 7.42 5.03 10.10
C ARG A 88 6.67 6.35 10.10
N PHE A 89 5.67 6.46 10.96
CA PHE A 89 4.80 7.63 10.99
C PHE A 89 4.24 7.91 12.39
N THR A 90 3.74 9.13 12.56
CA THR A 90 2.94 9.56 13.72
C THR A 90 1.61 10.13 13.26
N ILE A 91 0.65 10.26 14.19
CA ILE A 91 -0.64 10.89 13.96
C ILE A 91 -0.67 12.23 14.71
N PRO A 92 -0.96 13.36 14.05
CA PRO A 92 -1.10 14.64 14.73
C PRO A 92 -2.11 14.56 15.88
N GLY A 93 -1.72 15.05 17.06
CA GLY A 93 -2.56 15.04 18.26
C GLY A 93 -2.68 13.68 18.97
N ARG A 94 -1.91 12.66 18.56
CA ARG A 94 -1.80 11.38 19.29
C ARG A 94 -0.38 11.20 19.80
N SER A 95 -0.26 10.69 21.02
CA SER A 95 1.01 10.16 21.51
C SER A 95 1.27 8.80 20.85
N GLY A 96 2.53 8.56 20.47
CA GLY A 96 2.96 7.29 19.90
C GLY A 96 3.49 7.40 18.48
N SER A 97 4.06 6.29 18.02
CA SER A 97 4.60 6.12 16.68
C SER A 97 4.21 4.75 16.16
N TRP A 98 3.99 4.68 14.85
CA TRP A 98 3.58 3.47 14.16
C TRP A 98 4.54 3.15 13.03
N LYS A 99 4.54 1.87 12.68
CA LYS A 99 5.27 1.31 11.56
C LYS A 99 4.29 0.56 10.68
N ALA A 100 4.23 0.91 9.40
CA ALA A 100 3.51 0.17 8.37
C ALA A 100 4.51 -0.58 7.50
N ARG A 101 4.40 -1.91 7.45
CA ARG A 101 5.17 -2.80 6.59
C ARG A 101 4.32 -3.13 5.37
N PHE A 102 4.88 -3.02 4.18
CA PHE A 102 4.24 -3.35 2.92
C PHE A 102 4.88 -4.61 2.35
N ASP A 103 4.04 -5.57 1.99
CA ASP A 103 4.47 -6.85 1.44
C ASP A 103 3.81 -7.10 0.09
N CYS A 104 4.57 -7.73 -0.80
CA CYS A 104 4.20 -8.11 -2.14
C CYS A 104 4.20 -9.63 -2.27
N VAL A 105 3.38 -10.14 -3.17
CA VAL A 105 3.29 -11.56 -3.54
C VAL A 105 3.33 -11.62 -5.06
N LYS A 106 4.33 -12.29 -5.64
CA LYS A 106 4.52 -12.41 -7.10
C LYS A 106 4.51 -11.06 -7.83
N GLY A 107 5.15 -10.07 -7.24
CA GLY A 107 5.23 -8.70 -7.79
C GLY A 107 3.97 -7.85 -7.63
N SER A 108 2.93 -8.35 -6.95
CA SER A 108 1.71 -7.57 -6.65
C SER A 108 1.68 -7.16 -5.19
N LEU A 109 1.38 -5.88 -4.91
CA LEU A 109 1.11 -5.40 -3.56
C LEU A 109 -0.03 -6.21 -2.93
N PHE A 110 0.22 -6.76 -1.74
CA PHE A 110 -0.70 -7.70 -1.10
C PHE A 110 -1.16 -7.25 0.28
N ALA A 111 -0.25 -6.79 1.13
CA ALA A 111 -0.58 -6.52 2.52
C ALA A 111 0.08 -5.25 3.06
N ILE A 112 -0.60 -4.64 4.04
CA ILE A 112 -0.07 -3.60 4.92
C ILE A 112 -0.23 -4.10 6.36
N ASP A 113 0.90 -4.31 7.04
CA ASP A 113 0.93 -4.66 8.47
C ASP A 113 1.31 -3.44 9.30
N VAL A 114 0.47 -3.07 10.26
CA VAL A 114 0.68 -1.88 11.09
C VAL A 114 0.93 -2.26 12.55
N THR A 115 2.05 -1.79 13.08
CA THR A 115 2.48 -2.03 14.48
C THR A 115 2.84 -0.72 15.18
N PRO A 116 2.32 -0.46 16.40
CA PRO A 116 1.29 -1.23 17.09
C PRO A 116 -0.04 -1.21 16.31
N SER A 117 -1.02 -2.02 16.74
CA SER A 117 -2.35 -2.08 16.10
C SER A 117 -2.90 -0.67 15.85
N PRO A 118 -3.42 -0.37 14.64
CA PRO A 118 -3.93 0.95 14.32
C PRO A 118 -5.44 1.05 14.57
N GLN A 119 -6.04 0.16 15.37
CA GLN A 119 -7.50 0.12 15.54
C GLN A 119 -8.09 1.47 15.94
N ASP A 120 -7.39 2.23 16.79
CA ASP A 120 -7.82 3.56 17.25
C ASP A 120 -7.46 4.71 16.29
N ILE A 121 -6.67 4.42 15.25
CA ILE A 121 -6.18 5.41 14.28
C ILE A 121 -6.56 5.12 12.82
N CYS A 122 -7.25 4.01 12.53
CA CYS A 122 -7.51 3.56 11.15
C CYS A 122 -8.36 4.53 10.32
N ARG A 123 -9.12 5.41 11.00
CA ARG A 123 -9.93 6.46 10.37
C ARG A 123 -9.20 7.80 10.22
N HIS A 124 -7.97 7.93 10.71
CA HIS A 124 -7.18 9.15 10.53
C HIS A 124 -6.59 9.19 9.12
N GLY A 125 -6.85 10.26 8.38
CA GLY A 125 -6.30 10.47 7.03
C GLY A 125 -5.03 11.32 6.99
N ALA A 126 -4.72 12.04 8.07
CA ALA A 126 -3.50 12.83 8.19
C ALA A 126 -2.46 12.06 9.01
N ILE A 127 -1.30 11.81 8.39
CA ILE A 127 -0.14 11.18 9.02
C ILE A 127 1.08 12.08 8.83
N HIS A 128 2.02 12.03 9.76
CA HIS A 128 3.35 12.60 9.58
C HIS A 128 4.33 11.45 9.34
N VAL A 129 4.85 11.34 8.12
CA VAL A 129 5.83 10.31 7.76
C VAL A 129 7.22 10.76 8.22
N SER A 130 7.84 10.00 9.11
CA SER A 130 9.20 10.30 9.58
C SER A 130 10.26 9.55 8.78
N LYS A 131 9.93 8.39 8.21
CA LYS A 131 10.86 7.61 7.39
C LYS A 131 10.13 6.65 6.46
N VAL A 132 10.66 6.50 5.24
CA VAL A 132 10.31 5.42 4.32
C VAL A 132 11.59 4.65 4.00
N ASP A 133 11.59 3.33 4.24
CA ASP A 133 12.69 2.43 3.92
C ASP A 133 12.23 1.43 2.85
N ILE A 134 12.81 1.47 1.65
CA ILE A 134 12.60 0.45 0.61
C ILE A 134 13.52 -0.74 0.92
N ALA A 135 12.94 -1.89 1.24
CA ALA A 135 13.69 -3.06 1.69
C ALA A 135 14.18 -3.94 0.54
N ASN A 136 13.39 -4.05 -0.53
CA ASN A 136 13.77 -4.71 -1.77
C ASN A 136 13.41 -3.78 -2.94
N ASP A 137 14.32 -3.65 -3.90
CA ASP A 137 14.03 -2.94 -5.14
C ASP A 137 13.06 -3.80 -5.97
N PRO A 138 11.80 -3.33 -6.18
CA PRO A 138 10.80 -4.10 -6.91
C PRO A 138 11.17 -4.30 -8.39
N MET A 139 12.10 -3.51 -8.93
CA MET A 139 12.51 -3.59 -10.33
C MET A 139 13.64 -4.59 -10.57
N MET A 140 14.20 -5.19 -9.52
CA MET A 140 15.21 -6.23 -9.67
C MET A 140 14.56 -7.57 -10.06
N SER A 141 14.65 -7.92 -11.35
CA SER A 141 14.35 -9.28 -11.80
C SER A 141 15.39 -10.25 -11.23
N ARG A 142 14.95 -11.19 -10.39
CA ARG A 142 15.79 -12.32 -9.99
C ARG A 142 15.64 -13.41 -11.03
N THR A 143 16.72 -13.73 -11.75
CA THR A 143 16.74 -14.91 -12.61
C THR A 143 16.50 -16.14 -11.73
N ALA A 144 15.49 -16.93 -12.06
CA ALA A 144 15.25 -18.21 -11.39
C ALA A 144 16.55 -19.03 -11.43
N ARG A 145 16.99 -19.51 -10.26
CA ARG A 145 18.06 -20.51 -10.19
C ARG A 145 17.51 -21.89 -10.53
#